data_AF-A0A1M3QMM8-F1
#
_entry.id   AF-A0A1M3QMM8-F1
#
_cell.length_a   1.000
_cell.length_b   1.000
_cell.length_c   1.000
_cell.angle_alpha   90.00
_cell.angle_beta   90.00
_cell.angle_gamma   90.00
#
_symmetry.space_group_name_H-M   'P 1'
#
loop_
_entity.id
_entity.type
_entity.pdbx_description
1 polymer ?
#
loop_
_entity_poly.entity_id
_entity_poly.type
_entity_poly.pdbx_seq_one_letter_code
_entity_poly.pdbx_strand_id
1 'polypeptide(L)'
;MPSKHNIDIIKKGKDAWNTYKAEQLNIILDLTNADLSNTDFSGYNLENVDLSGAKLISCHFGQTRLFRVGLSGAILNDSKFFNCIMLHSDLSNAQLLNVQFSDCSLSYSGLTNANLTKAEIRRTNLISANLTKCNLSEAILSGLNFSNATCESITMSKAKLDNCNFFQAIFSGSNLIDCYMPCANLSYADFSNADFSESFLSGTNFFKTNLKNANLSKALLQKCIFVDTKVEGCLFTDSFIYGLSVWDLQGKPKDQSNLVITHKHRGGIVTVDDLEMGQFLYLLLNNEKLRNVIDTLTSKTVLILGRFTPERKIVLETLAEKVREHNLLPVIFDFEKATSRDFTETIKILAGMALFVIVDMTSPKSSPLELQATVPDYTIPFVPIIQDNEMPFSMFADLIGKYDWVLQPISYKSVDTLKTAFNDLILGRAIQKHKEIQLRRTKVYETFSADEYLKKSIDNY
;
A
#
# COMPACT_ATOMS: atom_id res chain seq x y z
N MET A 1 19.00 19.84 -48.26
CA MET A 1 18.31 21.09 -48.66
C MET A 1 16.93 20.65 -49.06
N PRO A 2 15.86 21.15 -48.42
CA PRO A 2 14.52 20.69 -48.72
C PRO A 2 14.21 20.88 -50.20
N SER A 3 13.42 19.95 -50.76
CA SER A 3 12.92 20.11 -52.12
C SER A 3 12.09 21.39 -52.21
N LYS A 4 12.64 22.43 -52.84
CA LYS A 4 11.93 23.70 -53.08
C LYS A 4 10.59 23.46 -53.78
N HIS A 5 10.55 22.47 -54.67
CA HIS A 5 9.33 22.01 -55.33
C HIS A 5 8.27 21.49 -54.34
N ASN A 6 8.66 20.65 -53.38
CA ASN A 6 7.73 20.12 -52.37
C ASN A 6 7.19 21.23 -51.47
N ILE A 7 8.05 22.19 -51.08
CA ILE A 7 7.64 23.36 -50.30
C ILE A 7 6.64 24.22 -51.08
N ASP A 8 6.90 24.46 -52.36
CA ASP A 8 6.02 25.28 -53.20
C ASP A 8 4.64 24.59 -53.40
N ILE A 9 4.60 23.25 -53.49
CA ILE A 9 3.35 22.50 -53.60
C ILE A 9 2.58 22.51 -52.26
N ILE A 10 3.24 22.22 -51.14
CA ILE A 10 2.52 22.15 -49.85
C ILE A 10 1.92 23.50 -49.46
N LYS A 11 2.57 24.61 -49.82
CA LYS A 11 2.07 25.97 -49.60
C LYS A 11 0.90 26.37 -50.50
N LYS A 12 0.61 25.62 -51.59
CA LYS A 12 -0.59 25.85 -52.42
C LYS A 12 -1.87 25.33 -51.79
N GLY A 13 -1.78 24.57 -50.70
CA GLY A 13 -2.92 24.08 -49.94
C GLY A 13 -3.10 22.56 -50.03
N LYS A 14 -4.03 22.07 -49.20
CA LYS A 14 -4.35 20.66 -48.99
C LYS A 14 -4.60 19.89 -50.28
N ASP A 15 -5.46 20.42 -51.17
CA ASP A 15 -5.91 19.67 -52.34
C ASP A 15 -4.76 19.47 -53.33
N ALA A 16 -3.97 20.51 -53.60
CA ALA A 16 -2.78 20.42 -54.44
C ALA A 16 -1.75 19.44 -53.86
N TRP A 17 -1.49 19.50 -52.55
CA TRP A 17 -0.58 18.58 -51.89
C TRP A 17 -1.07 17.13 -51.95
N ASN A 18 -2.35 16.89 -51.64
CA ASN A 18 -2.90 15.54 -51.60
C ASN A 18 -2.96 14.89 -52.99
N THR A 19 -3.27 15.65 -54.05
CA THR A 19 -3.18 15.18 -55.43
C THR A 19 -1.74 14.81 -55.79
N TYR A 20 -0.79 15.70 -55.51
CA TYR A 20 0.63 15.43 -55.74
C TYR A 20 1.12 14.19 -54.97
N LYS A 21 0.75 14.05 -53.68
CA LYS A 21 1.13 12.90 -52.85
C LYS A 21 0.58 11.58 -53.38
N ALA A 22 -0.62 11.60 -53.98
CA ALA A 22 -1.24 10.42 -54.57
C ALA A 22 -0.49 9.93 -55.82
N GLU A 23 0.15 10.82 -56.57
CA GLU A 23 0.98 10.48 -57.73
C GLU A 23 2.38 9.97 -57.33
N GLN A 24 2.90 10.42 -56.18
CA GLN A 24 4.22 10.04 -55.65
C GLN A 24 4.13 8.79 -54.75
N LEU A 25 3.76 7.65 -55.35
CA LEU A 25 3.73 6.35 -54.67
C LEU A 25 5.16 5.87 -54.36
N ASN A 26 5.38 5.41 -53.12
CA ASN A 26 6.63 4.83 -52.62
C ASN A 26 7.85 5.76 -52.57
N ILE A 27 7.65 7.08 -52.68
CA ILE A 27 8.73 8.07 -52.51
C ILE A 27 8.52 8.82 -51.19
N ILE A 28 9.58 8.93 -50.40
CA ILE A 28 9.63 9.81 -49.23
C ILE A 28 9.79 11.24 -49.73
N LEU A 29 8.79 12.09 -49.47
CA LEU A 29 8.86 13.50 -49.86
C LEU A 29 9.66 14.28 -48.81
N ASP A 30 10.72 14.94 -49.27
CA ASP A 30 11.61 15.75 -48.43
C ASP A 30 11.05 17.17 -48.23
N LEU A 31 10.79 17.51 -46.96
CA LEU A 31 10.48 18.83 -46.43
C LEU A 31 11.39 19.17 -45.23
N THR A 32 12.59 18.59 -45.18
CA THR A 32 13.55 18.76 -44.08
C THR A 32 13.94 20.22 -43.91
N ASN A 33 13.98 20.71 -42.66
CA ASN A 33 14.30 22.10 -42.33
C ASN A 33 13.39 23.17 -42.99
N ALA A 34 12.26 22.78 -43.58
CA ALA A 34 11.33 23.74 -44.16
C ALA A 34 10.70 24.62 -43.07
N ASP A 35 10.48 25.90 -43.38
CA ASP A 35 9.67 26.77 -42.53
C ASP A 35 8.21 26.75 -42.99
N LEU A 36 7.39 26.14 -42.14
CA LEU A 36 5.97 25.87 -42.32
C LEU A 36 5.16 26.35 -41.11
N SER A 37 5.73 27.24 -40.30
CA SER A 37 5.11 27.77 -39.09
C SER A 37 3.77 28.45 -39.39
N ASN A 38 2.82 28.38 -38.45
CA ASN A 38 1.47 28.95 -38.55
C ASN A 38 0.62 28.39 -39.71
N THR A 39 0.92 27.18 -40.19
CA THR A 39 0.16 26.55 -41.26
C THR A 39 -0.94 25.65 -40.70
N ASP A 40 -2.11 25.67 -41.34
CA ASP A 40 -3.16 24.69 -41.10
C ASP A 40 -2.98 23.48 -42.03
N PHE A 41 -2.56 22.37 -41.44
CA PHE A 41 -2.39 21.06 -42.08
C PHE A 41 -3.61 20.16 -41.96
N SER A 42 -4.76 20.71 -41.57
CA SER A 42 -5.96 19.89 -41.36
C SER A 42 -6.36 19.14 -42.64
N GLY A 43 -6.45 17.82 -42.54
CA GLY A 43 -6.79 16.92 -43.65
C GLY A 43 -5.69 16.71 -44.70
N TYR A 44 -4.46 17.15 -44.46
CA TYR A 44 -3.32 16.82 -45.33
C TYR A 44 -2.92 15.35 -45.19
N ASN A 45 -2.43 14.76 -46.28
CA ASN A 45 -1.76 13.47 -46.27
C ASN A 45 -0.24 13.66 -46.19
N LEU A 46 0.31 13.51 -44.99
CA LEU A 46 1.75 13.61 -44.71
C LEU A 46 2.38 12.24 -44.41
N GLU A 47 1.76 11.15 -44.89
CA GLU A 47 2.30 9.80 -44.69
C GLU A 47 3.64 9.62 -45.40
N ASN A 48 4.62 9.07 -44.67
CA ASN A 48 5.99 8.85 -45.13
C ASN A 48 6.65 10.12 -45.69
N VAL A 49 6.35 11.28 -45.12
CA VAL A 49 7.02 12.56 -45.44
C VAL A 49 8.14 12.80 -44.43
N ASP A 50 9.28 13.29 -44.91
CA ASP A 50 10.39 13.69 -44.05
C ASP A 50 10.33 15.20 -43.75
N LEU A 51 9.95 15.53 -42.53
CA LEU A 51 9.88 16.87 -41.94
C LEU A 51 10.97 17.05 -40.87
N SER A 52 12.07 16.28 -40.93
CA SER A 52 13.14 16.37 -39.94
C SER A 52 13.73 17.79 -39.92
N GLY A 53 13.88 18.37 -38.72
CA GLY A 53 14.34 19.73 -38.50
C GLY A 53 13.39 20.84 -38.97
N ALA A 54 12.20 20.52 -39.50
CA ALA A 54 11.26 21.53 -39.98
C ALA A 54 10.74 22.42 -38.85
N LYS A 55 10.44 23.68 -39.17
CA LYS A 55 9.75 24.61 -38.27
C LYS A 55 8.26 24.50 -38.51
N LEU A 56 7.57 23.96 -37.53
CA LEU A 56 6.13 23.68 -37.50
C LEU A 56 5.53 24.33 -36.25
N ILE A 57 5.94 25.57 -35.94
CA ILE A 57 5.51 26.30 -34.74
C ILE A 57 4.07 26.79 -34.94
N SER A 58 3.21 26.64 -33.92
CA SER A 58 1.82 27.12 -33.94
C SER A 58 1.01 26.60 -35.14
N CYS A 59 1.27 25.36 -35.56
CA CYS A 59 0.54 24.70 -36.64
C CYS A 59 -0.69 23.94 -36.12
N HIS A 60 -1.67 23.72 -36.99
CA HIS A 60 -2.84 22.89 -36.69
C HIS A 60 -2.83 21.63 -37.55
N PHE A 61 -2.91 20.47 -36.91
CA PHE A 61 -2.95 19.16 -37.54
C PHE A 61 -4.27 18.48 -37.18
N GLY A 62 -5.38 18.94 -37.76
CA GLY A 62 -6.69 18.33 -37.57
C GLY A 62 -6.95 17.22 -38.59
N GLN A 63 -7.12 15.97 -38.16
CA GLN A 63 -7.36 14.83 -39.05
C GLN A 63 -6.27 14.65 -40.13
N THR A 64 -5.05 15.09 -39.84
CA THR A 64 -3.90 14.94 -40.72
C THR A 64 -3.40 13.49 -40.65
N ARG A 65 -3.11 12.89 -41.81
CA ARG A 65 -2.51 11.55 -41.86
C ARG A 65 -1.00 11.67 -41.70
N LEU A 66 -0.47 11.13 -40.61
CA LEU A 66 0.93 11.29 -40.19
C LEU A 66 1.60 9.92 -39.97
N PHE A 67 1.09 8.86 -40.60
CA PHE A 67 1.68 7.53 -40.49
C PHE A 67 3.12 7.53 -41.01
N ARG A 68 4.08 7.07 -40.18
CA ARG A 68 5.51 7.03 -40.50
C ARG A 68 6.11 8.38 -40.93
N VAL A 69 5.60 9.50 -40.39
CA VAL A 69 6.20 10.81 -40.66
C VAL A 69 7.55 10.94 -39.94
N GLY A 70 8.55 11.51 -40.60
CA GLY A 70 9.83 11.88 -40.00
C GLY A 70 9.73 13.28 -39.42
N LEU A 71 9.82 13.44 -38.11
CA LEU A 71 9.76 14.71 -37.37
C LEU A 71 10.99 14.88 -36.46
N SER A 72 12.07 14.16 -36.75
CA SER A 72 13.28 14.17 -35.92
C SER A 72 13.86 15.58 -35.85
N GLY A 73 14.06 16.11 -34.65
CA GLY A 73 14.55 17.47 -34.42
C GLY A 73 13.62 18.60 -34.90
N ALA A 74 12.38 18.31 -35.32
CA ALA A 74 11.44 19.33 -35.75
C ALA A 74 11.02 20.24 -34.57
N ILE A 75 10.66 21.48 -34.88
CA ILE A 75 10.19 22.47 -33.90
C ILE A 75 8.68 22.63 -34.03
N LEU A 76 7.95 22.04 -33.09
CA LEU A 76 6.49 21.88 -33.07
C LEU A 76 5.84 22.62 -31.88
N ASN A 77 6.55 23.60 -31.31
CA ASN A 77 6.07 24.36 -30.16
C ASN A 77 4.71 24.99 -30.44
N ASP A 78 3.82 24.94 -29.45
CA ASP A 78 2.48 25.51 -29.47
C ASP A 78 1.56 24.95 -30.59
N SER A 79 1.95 23.85 -31.22
CA SER A 79 1.14 23.19 -32.26
C SER A 79 0.07 22.29 -31.67
N LYS A 80 -0.99 22.07 -32.46
CA LYS A 80 -2.17 21.29 -32.05
C LYS A 80 -2.40 20.13 -32.98
N PHE A 81 -2.56 18.95 -32.41
CA PHE A 81 -2.90 17.71 -33.08
C PHE A 81 -4.25 17.24 -32.58
N PHE A 82 -5.18 17.03 -33.51
CA PHE A 82 -6.52 16.55 -33.21
C PHE A 82 -6.88 15.40 -34.15
N ASN A 83 -7.21 14.24 -33.59
CA ASN A 83 -7.65 13.07 -34.35
C ASN A 83 -6.62 12.62 -35.41
N CYS A 84 -5.34 12.56 -35.03
CA CYS A 84 -4.22 12.20 -35.90
C CYS A 84 -3.72 10.77 -35.64
N ILE A 85 -3.39 10.06 -36.72
CA ILE A 85 -2.73 8.75 -36.66
C ILE A 85 -1.24 8.96 -36.95
N MET A 86 -0.42 8.80 -35.91
CA MET A 86 1.04 9.02 -35.93
C MET A 86 1.81 7.73 -35.61
N LEU A 87 1.24 6.57 -35.94
CA LEU A 87 1.87 5.27 -35.71
C LEU A 87 3.22 5.21 -36.45
N HIS A 88 4.24 4.68 -35.75
CA HIS A 88 5.61 4.53 -36.28
C HIS A 88 6.27 5.83 -36.76
N SER A 89 5.84 6.99 -36.25
CA SER A 89 6.49 8.27 -36.53
C SER A 89 7.77 8.42 -35.72
N ASP A 90 8.72 9.21 -36.23
CA ASP A 90 9.94 9.57 -35.51
C ASP A 90 9.87 11.03 -35.07
N LEU A 91 9.65 11.29 -33.79
CA LEU A 91 9.72 12.59 -33.12
C LEU A 91 10.97 12.73 -32.25
N SER A 92 12.01 11.92 -32.49
CA SER A 92 13.24 11.97 -31.68
C SER A 92 13.85 13.37 -31.70
N ASN A 93 14.26 13.88 -30.55
CA ASN A 93 14.83 15.22 -30.36
C ASN A 93 13.90 16.40 -30.76
N ALA A 94 12.61 16.15 -31.04
CA ALA A 94 11.67 17.20 -31.41
C ALA A 94 11.41 18.17 -30.24
N GLN A 95 11.20 19.45 -30.58
CA GLN A 95 10.77 20.47 -29.63
C GLN A 95 9.24 20.58 -29.68
N LEU A 96 8.57 20.22 -28.59
CA LEU A 96 7.13 20.05 -28.47
C LEU A 96 6.60 20.85 -27.25
N LEU A 97 7.22 22.00 -26.95
CA LEU A 97 6.82 22.84 -25.82
C LEU A 97 5.36 23.28 -26.00
N ASN A 98 4.54 23.11 -24.95
CA ASN A 98 3.10 23.42 -24.95
C ASN A 98 2.30 22.76 -26.09
N VAL A 99 2.79 21.68 -26.69
CA VAL A 99 2.04 20.98 -27.75
C VAL A 99 0.74 20.41 -27.20
N GLN A 100 -0.30 20.37 -28.02
CA GLN A 100 -1.57 19.75 -27.67
C GLN A 100 -1.80 18.51 -28.53
N PHE A 101 -2.00 17.35 -27.90
CA PHE A 101 -2.46 16.12 -28.55
C PHE A 101 -3.82 15.73 -27.99
N SER A 102 -4.86 15.71 -28.83
CA SER A 102 -6.18 15.20 -28.45
C SER A 102 -6.64 14.14 -29.44
N ASP A 103 -7.06 12.99 -28.91
CA ASP A 103 -7.60 11.89 -29.71
C ASP A 103 -6.60 11.37 -30.76
N CYS A 104 -5.31 11.39 -30.45
CA CYS A 104 -4.26 10.95 -31.35
C CYS A 104 -3.81 9.51 -31.03
N SER A 105 -3.12 8.88 -31.98
CA SER A 105 -2.42 7.62 -31.74
C SER A 105 -0.93 7.78 -32.03
N LEU A 106 -0.11 7.72 -30.99
CA LEU A 106 1.35 7.76 -31.03
C LEU A 106 1.96 6.37 -30.73
N SER A 107 1.16 5.30 -30.78
CA SER A 107 1.67 3.95 -30.52
C SER A 107 2.82 3.60 -31.46
N TYR A 108 3.84 2.94 -30.92
CA TYR A 108 5.07 2.56 -31.63
C TYR A 108 5.88 3.71 -32.23
N SER A 109 5.62 4.97 -31.84
CA SER A 109 6.42 6.12 -32.26
C SER A 109 7.68 6.27 -31.41
N GLY A 110 8.73 6.85 -32.00
CA GLY A 110 9.95 7.23 -31.30
C GLY A 110 9.86 8.69 -30.87
N LEU A 111 10.04 8.97 -29.58
CA LEU A 111 10.12 10.33 -29.03
C LEU A 111 11.43 10.54 -28.27
N THR A 112 12.46 9.72 -28.48
CA THR A 112 13.71 9.77 -27.70
C THR A 112 14.27 11.20 -27.60
N ASN A 113 14.57 11.68 -26.39
CA ASN A 113 15.04 13.05 -26.09
C ASN A 113 14.09 14.19 -26.51
N ALA A 114 12.82 13.93 -26.85
CA ALA A 114 11.88 14.98 -27.20
C ALA A 114 11.53 15.85 -25.97
N ASN A 115 11.28 17.13 -26.21
CA ASN A 115 10.89 18.09 -25.17
C ASN A 115 9.40 18.42 -25.26
N LEU A 116 8.59 17.71 -24.48
CA LEU A 116 7.15 17.89 -24.31
C LEU A 116 6.81 18.64 -23.00
N THR A 117 7.68 19.54 -22.54
CA THR A 117 7.43 20.35 -21.35
C THR A 117 6.10 21.10 -21.50
N LYS A 118 5.24 21.05 -20.46
CA LYS A 118 3.90 21.67 -20.46
C LYS A 118 2.97 21.20 -21.58
N ALA A 119 3.24 20.05 -22.21
CA ALA A 119 2.33 19.47 -23.19
C ALA A 119 0.99 19.11 -22.55
N GLU A 120 -0.08 19.21 -23.34
CA GLU A 120 -1.41 18.75 -22.97
C GLU A 120 -1.78 17.56 -23.85
N ILE A 121 -1.81 16.37 -23.27
CA ILE A 121 -2.05 15.12 -23.99
C ILE A 121 -3.27 14.46 -23.38
N ARG A 122 -4.36 14.43 -24.16
CA ARG A 122 -5.65 13.86 -23.75
C ARG A 122 -6.07 12.77 -24.72
N ARG A 123 -6.68 11.71 -24.18
CA ARG A 123 -7.27 10.60 -24.96
C ARG A 123 -6.34 10.09 -26.07
N THR A 124 -5.04 10.06 -25.79
CA THR A 124 -4.01 9.71 -26.77
C THR A 124 -3.35 8.40 -26.36
N ASN A 125 -3.07 7.54 -27.33
CA ASN A 125 -2.46 6.25 -27.06
C ASN A 125 -0.94 6.29 -27.22
N LEU A 126 -0.19 5.89 -26.18
CA LEU A 126 1.27 5.80 -26.15
C LEU A 126 1.76 4.36 -25.95
N ILE A 127 0.90 3.36 -26.20
CA ILE A 127 1.28 1.94 -26.11
C ILE A 127 2.54 1.67 -26.96
N SER A 128 3.53 1.05 -26.33
CA SER A 128 4.80 0.68 -26.97
C SER A 128 5.55 1.84 -27.66
N ALA A 129 5.27 3.09 -27.29
CA ALA A 129 6.07 4.23 -27.71
C ALA A 129 7.41 4.26 -26.97
N ASN A 130 8.44 4.83 -27.59
CA ASN A 130 9.74 5.03 -26.96
C ASN A 130 9.88 6.50 -26.55
N LEU A 131 9.70 6.79 -25.26
CA LEU A 131 9.87 8.09 -24.62
C LEU A 131 11.17 8.19 -23.82
N THR A 132 12.18 7.38 -24.14
CA THR A 132 13.48 7.40 -23.45
C THR A 132 14.04 8.82 -23.41
N LYS A 133 14.39 9.29 -22.21
CA LYS A 133 14.94 10.64 -21.96
C LYS A 133 14.05 11.81 -22.42
N CYS A 134 12.76 11.58 -22.64
CA CYS A 134 11.81 12.66 -22.88
C CYS A 134 11.72 13.60 -21.67
N ASN A 135 11.37 14.87 -21.93
CA ASN A 135 10.95 15.80 -20.90
C ASN A 135 9.45 16.08 -21.03
N LEU A 136 8.67 15.66 -20.03
CA LEU A 136 7.23 15.86 -19.85
C LEU A 136 6.95 16.65 -18.56
N SER A 137 7.91 17.47 -18.11
CA SER A 137 7.74 18.31 -16.91
C SER A 137 6.51 19.19 -17.05
N GLU A 138 5.72 19.29 -15.97
CA GLU A 138 4.49 20.09 -15.92
C GLU A 138 3.41 19.72 -16.97
N ALA A 139 3.53 18.56 -17.63
CA ALA A 139 2.57 18.12 -18.64
C ALA A 139 1.24 17.65 -18.01
N ILE A 140 0.15 17.77 -18.78
CA ILE A 140 -1.18 17.27 -18.41
C ILE A 140 -1.44 15.98 -19.21
N LEU A 141 -1.44 14.86 -18.51
CA LEU A 141 -1.38 13.49 -19.06
C LEU A 141 -2.45 12.58 -18.46
N SER A 142 -3.52 13.14 -17.88
CA SER A 142 -4.57 12.39 -17.16
C SER A 142 -5.20 11.29 -18.02
N GLY A 143 -5.26 10.07 -17.47
CA GLY A 143 -5.94 8.92 -18.07
C GLY A 143 -5.25 8.30 -19.30
N LEU A 144 -3.97 8.61 -19.54
CA LEU A 144 -3.25 8.05 -20.69
C LEU A 144 -2.83 6.60 -20.48
N ASN A 145 -2.65 5.91 -21.61
CA ASN A 145 -2.17 4.53 -21.64
C ASN A 145 -0.71 4.47 -22.11
N PHE A 146 0.19 4.16 -21.19
CA PHE A 146 1.63 3.93 -21.37
C PHE A 146 1.98 2.44 -21.35
N SER A 147 1.02 1.53 -21.51
CA SER A 147 1.32 0.09 -21.40
C SER A 147 2.41 -0.33 -22.38
N ASN A 148 3.41 -1.07 -21.88
CA ASN A 148 4.59 -1.52 -22.63
C ASN A 148 5.44 -0.39 -23.24
N ALA A 149 5.28 0.87 -22.82
CA ALA A 149 6.12 1.97 -23.28
C ALA A 149 7.52 1.90 -22.65
N THR A 150 8.53 2.34 -23.40
CA THR A 150 9.89 2.53 -22.90
C THR A 150 10.09 3.99 -22.55
N CYS A 151 10.26 4.29 -21.28
CA CYS A 151 10.34 5.62 -20.69
C CYS A 151 11.58 5.76 -19.78
N GLU A 152 12.67 5.06 -20.12
CA GLU A 152 13.91 5.09 -19.34
C GLU A 152 14.44 6.52 -19.22
N SER A 153 14.83 6.92 -18.01
CA SER A 153 15.36 8.25 -17.70
C SER A 153 14.46 9.42 -18.14
N ILE A 154 13.14 9.20 -18.23
CA ILE A 154 12.17 10.26 -18.55
C ILE A 154 12.05 11.26 -17.38
N THR A 155 11.80 12.53 -17.70
CA THR A 155 11.49 13.56 -16.70
C THR A 155 10.02 13.93 -16.77
N MET A 156 9.30 13.80 -15.66
CA MET A 156 7.88 14.10 -15.48
C MET A 156 7.63 14.85 -14.16
N SER A 157 8.61 15.64 -13.71
CA SER A 157 8.46 16.44 -12.50
C SER A 157 7.24 17.36 -12.63
N LYS A 158 6.37 17.39 -11.61
CA LYS A 158 5.14 18.20 -11.60
C LYS A 158 4.10 17.86 -12.67
N ALA A 159 4.23 16.71 -13.35
CA ALA A 159 3.24 16.27 -14.33
C ALA A 159 1.94 15.78 -13.64
N LYS A 160 0.81 15.92 -14.33
CA LYS A 160 -0.49 15.37 -13.93
C LYS A 160 -0.76 14.07 -14.68
N LEU A 161 -0.75 12.96 -13.97
CA LEU A 161 -0.79 11.58 -14.45
C LEU A 161 -1.91 10.78 -13.74
N ASP A 162 -2.95 11.46 -13.24
CA ASP A 162 -4.06 10.79 -12.56
C ASP A 162 -4.73 9.77 -13.47
N ASN A 163 -5.08 8.60 -12.91
CA ASN A 163 -5.74 7.50 -13.62
C ASN A 163 -4.96 6.93 -14.83
N CYS A 164 -3.66 7.19 -14.94
CA CYS A 164 -2.82 6.62 -16.00
C CYS A 164 -2.59 5.12 -15.85
N ASN A 165 -2.41 4.44 -16.98
CA ASN A 165 -2.03 3.02 -17.02
C ASN A 165 -0.58 2.86 -17.50
N PHE A 166 0.28 2.34 -16.63
CA PHE A 166 1.71 2.07 -16.88
C PHE A 166 2.03 0.57 -16.88
N PHE A 167 1.03 -0.28 -17.11
CA PHE A 167 1.19 -1.73 -17.08
C PHE A 167 2.38 -2.20 -17.94
N GLN A 168 3.31 -2.93 -17.32
CA GLN A 168 4.54 -3.44 -17.98
C GLN A 168 5.43 -2.38 -18.66
N ALA A 169 5.30 -1.10 -18.29
CA ALA A 169 6.14 -0.05 -18.83
C ALA A 169 7.51 0.00 -18.14
N ILE A 170 8.51 0.56 -18.83
CA ILE A 170 9.89 0.69 -18.33
C ILE A 170 10.17 2.16 -18.03
N PHE A 171 10.33 2.52 -16.76
CA PHE A 171 10.57 3.86 -16.23
C PHE A 171 11.84 3.91 -15.37
N SER A 172 12.81 3.04 -15.64
CA SER A 172 14.05 2.99 -14.85
C SER A 172 14.80 4.33 -14.91
N GLY A 173 15.28 4.81 -13.76
CA GLY A 173 16.00 6.08 -13.62
C GLY A 173 15.16 7.34 -13.89
N SER A 174 13.83 7.24 -13.89
CA SER A 174 12.95 8.38 -14.19
C SER A 174 12.86 9.40 -13.05
N ASN A 175 12.67 10.68 -13.41
CA ASN A 175 12.38 11.76 -12.46
C ASN A 175 10.87 12.02 -12.45
N LEU A 176 10.21 11.68 -11.35
CA LEU A 176 8.78 11.81 -11.10
C LEU A 176 8.53 12.67 -9.85
N ILE A 177 9.43 13.61 -9.53
CA ILE A 177 9.33 14.46 -8.33
C ILE A 177 8.09 15.34 -8.39
N ASP A 178 7.37 15.46 -7.26
CA ASP A 178 6.19 16.33 -7.10
C ASP A 178 5.12 16.09 -8.19
N CYS A 179 5.00 14.86 -8.68
CA CYS A 179 3.99 14.53 -9.69
C CYS A 179 2.65 14.19 -9.04
N TYR A 180 1.57 14.37 -9.80
CA TYR A 180 0.21 14.06 -9.36
C TYR A 180 -0.32 12.83 -10.10
N MET A 181 -0.34 11.67 -9.47
CA MET A 181 -0.75 10.42 -10.11
C MET A 181 -1.64 9.50 -9.26
N PRO A 182 -2.68 10.02 -8.59
CA PRO A 182 -3.59 9.18 -7.83
C PRO A 182 -4.30 8.17 -8.74
N CYS A 183 -4.61 7.00 -8.16
CA CYS A 183 -5.31 5.91 -8.83
C CYS A 183 -4.62 5.39 -10.12
N ALA A 184 -3.32 5.63 -10.28
CA ALA A 184 -2.58 5.10 -11.42
C ALA A 184 -2.33 3.59 -11.28
N ASN A 185 -2.19 2.90 -12.41
CA ASN A 185 -1.81 1.49 -12.45
C ASN A 185 -0.33 1.34 -12.83
N LEU A 186 0.55 1.01 -11.89
CA LEU A 186 1.97 0.76 -12.12
C LEU A 186 2.29 -0.74 -12.10
N SER A 187 1.28 -1.61 -12.14
CA SER A 187 1.50 -3.04 -11.98
C SER A 187 2.42 -3.61 -13.05
N TYR A 188 3.33 -4.50 -12.63
CA TYR A 188 4.37 -5.12 -13.47
C TYR A 188 5.37 -4.16 -14.13
N ALA A 189 5.31 -2.86 -13.84
CA ALA A 189 6.23 -1.89 -14.41
C ALA A 189 7.61 -1.92 -13.74
N ASP A 190 8.62 -1.42 -14.45
CA ASP A 190 9.96 -1.19 -13.90
C ASP A 190 10.18 0.28 -13.59
N PHE A 191 10.21 0.63 -12.30
CA PHE A 191 10.53 1.96 -11.79
C PHE A 191 11.82 1.94 -10.96
N SER A 192 12.74 1.03 -11.27
CA SER A 192 14.02 0.96 -10.57
C SER A 192 14.81 2.27 -10.70
N ASN A 193 15.36 2.76 -9.60
CA ASN A 193 16.07 4.03 -9.50
C ASN A 193 15.23 5.28 -9.85
N ALA A 194 13.90 5.17 -9.88
CA ALA A 194 13.03 6.32 -10.12
C ALA A 194 12.90 7.21 -8.87
N ASP A 195 12.68 8.52 -9.07
CA ASP A 195 12.44 9.46 -7.98
C ASP A 195 10.99 9.94 -7.95
N PHE A 196 10.22 9.45 -6.98
CA PHE A 196 8.85 9.86 -6.67
C PHE A 196 8.77 10.77 -5.44
N SER A 197 9.86 11.40 -5.01
CA SER A 197 9.82 12.23 -3.82
C SER A 197 8.79 13.34 -3.93
N GLU A 198 8.07 13.57 -2.82
CA GLU A 198 7.00 14.57 -2.71
C GLU A 198 5.77 14.33 -3.62
N SER A 199 5.68 13.19 -4.30
CA SER A 199 4.60 12.90 -5.24
C SER A 199 3.29 12.45 -4.59
N PHE A 200 2.19 12.75 -5.28
CA PHE A 200 0.83 12.39 -4.88
C PHE A 200 0.43 11.07 -5.53
N LEU A 201 0.54 9.97 -4.78
CA LEU A 201 0.38 8.60 -5.26
C LEU A 201 -0.86 7.91 -4.69
N SER A 202 -1.80 8.64 -4.08
CA SER A 202 -2.90 8.02 -3.33
C SER A 202 -3.71 7.04 -4.19
N GLY A 203 -3.92 5.82 -3.69
CA GLY A 203 -4.67 4.77 -4.39
C GLY A 203 -3.92 4.11 -5.55
N THR A 204 -2.64 4.42 -5.74
CA THR A 204 -1.85 3.84 -6.83
C THR A 204 -1.53 2.36 -6.61
N ASN A 205 -1.60 1.58 -7.68
CA ASN A 205 -1.35 0.14 -7.66
C ASN A 205 0.10 -0.18 -8.04
N PHE A 206 0.90 -0.67 -7.08
CA PHE A 206 2.29 -1.13 -7.25
C PHE A 206 2.42 -2.67 -7.29
N PHE A 207 1.34 -3.40 -7.61
CA PHE A 207 1.36 -4.87 -7.69
C PHE A 207 2.45 -5.37 -8.65
N LYS A 208 3.39 -6.18 -8.17
CA LYS A 208 4.53 -6.70 -8.95
C LYS A 208 5.40 -5.63 -9.61
N THR A 209 5.35 -4.39 -9.13
CA THR A 209 6.21 -3.31 -9.62
C THR A 209 7.63 -3.49 -9.10
N ASN A 210 8.62 -3.18 -9.95
CA ASN A 210 10.00 -3.08 -9.52
C ASN A 210 10.31 -1.66 -9.06
N LEU A 211 10.49 -1.44 -7.75
CA LEU A 211 10.90 -0.16 -7.17
C LEU A 211 12.35 -0.19 -6.68
N LYS A 212 13.19 -1.13 -7.11
CA LYS A 212 14.57 -1.23 -6.60
C LYS A 212 15.31 0.13 -6.65
N ASN A 213 15.83 0.57 -5.51
CA ASN A 213 16.50 1.88 -5.31
C ASN A 213 15.64 3.12 -5.62
N ALA A 214 14.32 3.01 -5.71
CA ALA A 214 13.45 4.16 -5.94
C ALA A 214 13.37 5.05 -4.69
N ASN A 215 13.16 6.34 -4.91
CA ASN A 215 12.95 7.32 -3.85
C ASN A 215 11.45 7.66 -3.73
N LEU A 216 10.80 7.25 -2.65
CA LEU A 216 9.41 7.60 -2.31
C LEU A 216 9.34 8.49 -1.05
N SER A 217 10.44 9.17 -0.71
CA SER A 217 10.48 10.04 0.47
C SER A 217 9.45 11.15 0.37
N LYS A 218 8.74 11.44 1.47
CA LYS A 218 7.66 12.44 1.55
C LYS A 218 6.48 12.21 0.60
N ALA A 219 6.42 11.08 -0.08
CA ALA A 219 5.34 10.79 -1.02
C ALA A 219 4.03 10.49 -0.28
N LEU A 220 2.90 10.75 -0.94
CA LEU A 220 1.56 10.49 -0.43
C LEU A 220 1.07 9.13 -0.92
N LEU A 221 1.29 8.09 -0.13
CA LEU A 221 1.03 6.68 -0.44
C LEU A 221 -0.28 6.15 0.16
N GLN A 222 -1.25 7.03 0.44
CA GLN A 222 -2.48 6.61 1.11
C GLN A 222 -3.24 5.62 0.24
N LYS A 223 -3.69 4.50 0.84
CA LYS A 223 -4.45 3.46 0.15
C LYS A 223 -3.75 2.84 -1.07
N CYS A 224 -2.42 2.93 -1.16
CA CYS A 224 -1.68 2.24 -2.20
C CYS A 224 -1.63 0.73 -1.97
N ILE A 225 -1.35 0.00 -3.04
CA ILE A 225 -1.21 -1.47 -3.03
C ILE A 225 0.25 -1.82 -3.33
N PHE A 226 0.93 -2.46 -2.39
CA PHE A 226 2.28 -2.98 -2.48
C PHE A 226 2.24 -4.50 -2.27
N VAL A 227 1.92 -5.24 -3.32
CA VAL A 227 1.82 -6.71 -3.28
C VAL A 227 2.80 -7.30 -4.28
N ASP A 228 3.63 -8.24 -3.85
CA ASP A 228 4.75 -8.78 -4.66
C ASP A 228 5.71 -7.69 -5.18
N THR A 229 5.75 -6.53 -4.52
CA THR A 229 6.51 -5.35 -4.98
C THR A 229 7.98 -5.46 -4.57
N LYS A 230 8.91 -5.17 -5.49
CA LYS A 230 10.35 -5.14 -5.16
C LYS A 230 10.73 -3.80 -4.56
N VAL A 231 11.19 -3.81 -3.32
CA VAL A 231 11.50 -2.59 -2.55
C VAL A 231 12.95 -2.53 -2.08
N GLU A 232 13.81 -3.43 -2.57
CA GLU A 232 15.24 -3.43 -2.25
C GLU A 232 15.86 -2.04 -2.47
N GLY A 233 16.43 -1.45 -1.42
CA GLY A 233 17.11 -0.15 -1.53
C GLY A 233 16.18 1.08 -1.61
N CYS A 234 14.86 0.91 -1.52
CA CYS A 234 13.89 2.01 -1.54
C CYS A 234 14.06 2.98 -0.36
N LEU A 235 13.73 4.24 -0.58
CA LEU A 235 13.60 5.26 0.46
C LEU A 235 12.13 5.61 0.65
N PHE A 236 11.60 5.49 1.87
CA PHE A 236 10.22 5.84 2.23
C PHE A 236 10.16 6.96 3.28
N THR A 237 11.29 7.58 3.61
CA THR A 237 11.43 8.54 4.71
C THR A 237 10.35 9.62 4.66
N ASP A 238 9.68 9.88 5.78
CA ASP A 238 8.63 10.90 5.91
C ASP A 238 7.40 10.69 4.98
N SER A 239 7.21 9.50 4.39
CA SER A 239 6.07 9.24 3.51
C SER A 239 4.77 9.00 4.28
N PHE A 240 3.63 9.28 3.63
CA PHE A 240 2.30 9.15 4.22
C PHE A 240 1.64 7.85 3.75
N ILE A 241 1.48 6.89 4.65
CA ILE A 241 1.08 5.52 4.32
C ILE A 241 -0.30 5.14 4.88
N TYR A 242 -1.17 6.11 5.14
CA TYR A 242 -2.51 5.86 5.68
C TYR A 242 -3.31 4.88 4.80
N GLY A 243 -3.65 3.72 5.34
CA GLY A 243 -4.43 2.69 4.63
C GLY A 243 -3.66 1.90 3.58
N LEU A 244 -2.33 1.94 3.63
CA LEU A 244 -1.45 1.15 2.77
C LEU A 244 -1.75 -0.36 2.89
N SER A 245 -1.71 -1.07 1.77
CA SER A 245 -1.79 -2.54 1.72
C SER A 245 -0.45 -3.10 1.26
N VAL A 246 0.21 -3.86 2.11
CA VAL A 246 1.56 -4.40 1.97
C VAL A 246 1.51 -5.91 2.19
N TRP A 247 1.87 -6.68 1.17
CA TRP A 247 1.92 -8.14 1.25
C TRP A 247 3.06 -8.67 0.37
N ASP A 248 3.80 -9.66 0.85
CA ASP A 248 4.83 -10.36 0.07
C ASP A 248 5.87 -9.43 -0.57
N LEU A 249 6.36 -8.43 0.17
CA LEU A 249 7.42 -7.54 -0.31
C LEU A 249 8.70 -8.31 -0.65
N GLN A 250 9.36 -7.89 -1.73
CA GLN A 250 10.63 -8.48 -2.18
C GLN A 250 11.80 -7.54 -1.87
N GLY A 251 12.76 -8.04 -1.08
CA GLY A 251 13.90 -7.26 -0.62
C GLY A 251 13.56 -6.34 0.56
N LYS A 252 14.53 -5.57 1.02
CA LYS A 252 14.37 -4.65 2.15
C LYS A 252 14.57 -3.20 1.70
N PRO A 253 13.68 -2.28 2.11
CA PRO A 253 13.94 -0.86 1.94
C PRO A 253 15.23 -0.44 2.62
N LYS A 254 15.84 0.63 2.10
CA LYS A 254 17.03 1.24 2.69
C LYS A 254 16.69 2.16 3.85
N ASP A 255 15.58 2.88 3.74
CA ASP A 255 15.09 3.79 4.77
C ASP A 255 13.56 3.80 4.79
N GLN A 256 13.00 3.71 5.99
CA GLN A 256 11.57 3.70 6.29
C GLN A 256 11.27 4.55 7.52
N SER A 257 12.10 5.54 7.86
CA SER A 257 11.88 6.37 9.05
C SER A 257 10.71 7.34 8.90
N ASN A 258 10.03 7.63 10.01
CA ASN A 258 8.98 8.66 10.12
C ASN A 258 7.77 8.47 9.19
N LEU A 259 7.36 7.23 8.92
CA LEU A 259 6.18 6.96 8.10
C LEU A 259 4.91 7.42 8.81
N VAL A 260 4.13 8.27 8.17
CA VAL A 260 2.92 8.86 8.76
C VAL A 260 1.70 7.98 8.49
N ILE A 261 1.08 7.45 9.55
CA ILE A 261 -0.10 6.56 9.46
C ILE A 261 -1.42 7.26 9.78
N THR A 262 -1.42 8.59 9.90
CA THR A 262 -2.60 9.39 10.24
C THR A 262 -3.14 10.11 9.01
N HIS A 263 -4.46 10.32 9.00
CA HIS A 263 -5.09 11.13 7.95
C HIS A 263 -4.75 12.60 8.18
N LYS A 264 -4.40 13.36 7.13
CA LYS A 264 -4.05 14.80 7.18
C LYS A 264 -5.09 15.73 7.85
N HIS A 265 -6.27 15.22 8.24
CA HIS A 265 -7.38 16.00 8.79
C HIS A 265 -7.89 15.49 10.15
N ARG A 266 -7.25 14.49 10.77
CA ARG A 266 -7.56 14.03 12.13
C ARG A 266 -6.37 14.35 13.02
N GLY A 267 -6.60 15.05 14.13
CA GLY A 267 -5.53 15.58 15.00
C GLY A 267 -4.59 14.50 15.55
N GLY A 268 -3.32 14.87 15.73
CA GLY A 268 -2.21 14.02 16.16
C GLY A 268 -1.53 13.31 14.99
N ILE A 269 -0.20 13.48 14.85
CA ILE A 269 0.61 12.71 13.88
C ILE A 269 1.11 11.46 14.60
N VAL A 270 0.70 10.29 14.12
CA VAL A 270 1.30 9.01 14.52
C VAL A 270 2.26 8.58 13.42
N THR A 271 3.49 8.24 13.83
CA THR A 271 4.54 7.74 12.95
C THR A 271 4.96 6.32 13.32
N VAL A 272 5.52 5.61 12.34
CA VAL A 272 6.18 4.31 12.49
C VAL A 272 7.42 4.28 11.61
N ASP A 273 8.31 3.31 11.85
CA ASP A 273 9.54 3.14 11.06
C ASP A 273 9.54 1.88 10.18
N ASP A 274 8.35 1.28 9.99
CA ASP A 274 8.18 0.06 9.20
C ASP A 274 6.82 0.04 8.49
N LEU A 275 6.82 -0.35 7.20
CA LEU A 275 5.62 -0.33 6.36
C LEU A 275 4.57 -1.34 6.81
N GLU A 276 5.00 -2.55 7.19
CA GLU A 276 4.13 -3.66 7.57
C GLU A 276 3.51 -3.38 8.95
N MET A 277 4.29 -2.79 9.86
CA MET A 277 3.80 -2.27 11.13
C MET A 277 2.79 -1.12 10.92
N GLY A 278 3.07 -0.22 9.97
CA GLY A 278 2.16 0.86 9.60
C GLY A 278 0.79 0.34 9.12
N GLN A 279 0.79 -0.69 8.28
CA GLN A 279 -0.43 -1.38 7.89
C GLN A 279 -1.15 -2.03 9.08
N PHE A 280 -0.42 -2.75 9.92
CA PHE A 280 -1.00 -3.42 11.09
C PHE A 280 -1.69 -2.42 12.02
N LEU A 281 -1.01 -1.32 12.37
CA LEU A 281 -1.60 -0.26 13.20
C LEU A 281 -2.79 0.40 12.53
N TYR A 282 -2.73 0.64 11.22
CA TYR A 282 -3.88 1.17 10.49
C TYR A 282 -5.10 0.27 10.63
N LEU A 283 -4.94 -1.05 10.43
CA LEU A 283 -6.01 -2.03 10.58
C LEU A 283 -6.55 -2.05 12.00
N LEU A 284 -5.67 -2.02 13.01
CA LEU A 284 -6.07 -1.98 14.42
C LEU A 284 -6.91 -0.73 14.76
N LEU A 285 -6.46 0.45 14.32
CA LEU A 285 -7.06 1.73 14.68
C LEU A 285 -8.35 2.01 13.88
N ASN A 286 -8.44 1.58 12.62
CA ASN A 286 -9.49 2.03 11.70
C ASN A 286 -10.45 0.94 11.22
N ASN A 287 -10.23 -0.34 11.57
CA ASN A 287 -11.14 -1.41 11.17
C ASN A 287 -12.13 -1.76 12.29
N GLU A 288 -13.38 -1.31 12.18
CA GLU A 288 -14.44 -1.62 13.14
C GLU A 288 -14.72 -3.12 13.27
N LYS A 289 -14.60 -3.89 12.17
CA LYS A 289 -14.76 -5.35 12.25
C LYS A 289 -13.62 -5.96 13.05
N LEU A 290 -12.39 -5.47 12.89
CA LEU A 290 -11.26 -5.97 13.67
C LEU A 290 -11.39 -5.56 15.15
N ARG A 291 -11.85 -4.35 15.44
CA ARG A 291 -12.23 -3.96 16.81
C ARG A 291 -13.30 -4.87 17.38
N ASN A 292 -14.38 -5.14 16.63
CA ASN A 292 -15.41 -6.09 17.05
C ASN A 292 -14.86 -7.51 17.23
N VAL A 293 -13.89 -7.94 16.43
CA VAL A 293 -13.19 -9.22 16.62
C VAL A 293 -12.37 -9.18 17.92
N ILE A 294 -11.64 -8.11 18.20
CA ILE A 294 -10.90 -7.93 19.46
C ILE A 294 -11.86 -7.89 20.67
N ASP A 295 -12.99 -7.20 20.54
CA ASP A 295 -14.06 -7.16 21.55
C ASP A 295 -14.70 -8.55 21.72
N THR A 296 -14.87 -9.29 20.62
CA THR A 296 -15.35 -10.69 20.65
C THR A 296 -14.33 -11.61 21.32
N LEU A 297 -13.03 -11.42 21.03
CA LEU A 297 -11.96 -12.18 21.66
C LEU A 297 -11.96 -11.91 23.18
N THR A 298 -11.97 -10.65 23.60
CA THR A 298 -11.99 -10.29 25.03
C THR A 298 -13.27 -10.71 25.76
N SER A 299 -14.40 -10.85 25.05
CA SER A 299 -15.68 -11.27 25.64
C SER A 299 -15.98 -12.77 25.57
N LYS A 300 -15.28 -13.54 24.72
CA LYS A 300 -15.58 -14.96 24.51
C LYS A 300 -14.38 -15.89 24.62
N THR A 301 -13.16 -15.40 24.49
CA THR A 301 -11.97 -16.26 24.50
C THR A 301 -11.69 -16.79 25.89
N VAL A 302 -11.49 -18.10 26.00
CA VAL A 302 -10.98 -18.75 27.21
C VAL A 302 -9.63 -19.35 26.87
N LEU A 303 -8.58 -18.81 27.48
CA LEU A 303 -7.22 -19.33 27.30
C LEU A 303 -7.04 -20.54 28.22
N ILE A 304 -6.68 -21.69 27.66
CA ILE A 304 -6.42 -22.92 28.41
C ILE A 304 -4.92 -23.21 28.35
N LEU A 305 -4.28 -23.09 29.50
CA LEU A 305 -2.84 -23.33 29.68
C LEU A 305 -2.65 -24.71 30.32
N GLY A 306 -1.83 -25.56 29.71
CA GLY A 306 -1.52 -26.87 30.27
C GLY A 306 -0.42 -27.60 29.51
N ARG A 307 0.05 -28.72 30.05
CA ARG A 307 1.15 -29.49 29.49
C ARG A 307 0.65 -30.74 28.76
N PHE A 308 1.04 -30.95 27.50
CA PHE A 308 0.41 -31.95 26.65
C PHE A 308 1.17 -33.29 26.66
N THR A 309 1.26 -33.93 27.84
CA THR A 309 1.47 -35.37 27.81
C THR A 309 0.22 -36.04 27.21
N PRO A 310 0.34 -37.23 26.58
CA PRO A 310 -0.81 -37.91 25.97
C PRO A 310 -2.01 -38.04 26.90
N GLU A 311 -1.77 -38.21 28.20
CA GLU A 311 -2.80 -38.35 29.24
C GLU A 311 -3.51 -37.01 29.53
N ARG A 312 -2.78 -35.88 29.48
CA ARG A 312 -3.31 -34.54 29.76
C ARG A 312 -4.06 -33.93 28.59
N LYS A 313 -3.72 -34.35 27.36
CA LYS A 313 -4.41 -33.90 26.14
C LYS A 313 -5.93 -34.12 26.22
N ILE A 314 -6.36 -35.25 26.78
CA ILE A 314 -7.77 -35.60 26.99
C ILE A 314 -8.47 -34.59 27.91
N VAL A 315 -7.79 -34.11 28.96
CA VAL A 315 -8.32 -33.11 29.91
C VAL A 315 -8.54 -31.77 29.19
N LEU A 316 -7.55 -31.33 28.42
CA LEU A 316 -7.60 -30.05 27.69
C LEU A 316 -8.63 -30.05 26.58
N GLU A 317 -8.72 -31.14 25.81
CA GLU A 317 -9.75 -31.34 24.80
C GLU A 317 -11.15 -31.32 25.42
N THR A 318 -11.32 -31.99 26.57
CA THR A 318 -12.59 -31.96 27.33
C THR A 318 -12.95 -30.54 27.78
N LEU A 319 -12.00 -29.78 28.33
CA LEU A 319 -12.24 -28.39 28.72
C LEU A 319 -12.60 -27.53 27.51
N ALA A 320 -11.91 -27.70 26.40
CA ALA A 320 -12.19 -26.97 25.17
C ALA A 320 -13.59 -27.29 24.62
N GLU A 321 -14.01 -28.55 24.64
CA GLU A 321 -15.38 -28.95 24.28
C GLU A 321 -16.42 -28.27 25.18
N LYS A 322 -16.23 -28.33 26.51
CA LYS A 322 -17.14 -27.67 27.46
C LYS A 322 -17.18 -26.16 27.25
N VAL A 323 -16.05 -25.50 27.00
CA VAL A 323 -16.03 -24.07 26.65
C VAL A 323 -16.88 -23.79 25.40
N ARG A 324 -16.75 -24.62 24.34
CA ARG A 324 -17.54 -24.46 23.10
C ARG A 324 -19.04 -24.65 23.32
N GLU A 325 -19.45 -25.59 24.16
CA GLU A 325 -20.86 -25.81 24.53
C GLU A 325 -21.52 -24.54 25.10
N HIS A 326 -20.74 -23.64 25.70
CA HIS A 326 -21.20 -22.38 26.26
C HIS A 326 -21.03 -21.17 25.32
N ASN A 327 -20.84 -21.39 24.01
CA ASN A 327 -20.63 -20.35 23.00
C ASN A 327 -19.41 -19.45 23.30
N LEU A 328 -18.41 -20.03 23.97
CA LEU A 328 -17.11 -19.44 24.23
C LEU A 328 -16.07 -20.07 23.30
N LEU A 329 -14.93 -19.38 23.13
CA LEU A 329 -13.88 -19.74 22.19
C LEU A 329 -12.66 -20.26 22.95
N PRO A 330 -12.38 -21.58 22.98
CA PRO A 330 -11.18 -22.08 23.63
C PRO A 330 -9.95 -21.80 22.78
N VAL A 331 -8.94 -21.17 23.36
CA VAL A 331 -7.58 -21.09 22.82
C VAL A 331 -6.71 -21.99 23.70
N ILE A 332 -6.23 -23.09 23.13
CA ILE A 332 -5.40 -24.05 23.88
C ILE A 332 -3.93 -23.77 23.54
N PHE A 333 -3.10 -23.59 24.57
CA PHE A 333 -1.67 -23.35 24.39
C PHE A 333 -0.84 -24.49 24.97
N ASP A 334 -0.03 -25.13 24.12
CA ASP A 334 0.82 -26.29 24.44
C ASP A 334 2.25 -25.93 24.81
N PHE A 335 2.64 -26.32 26.01
CA PHE A 335 4.01 -26.30 26.49
C PHE A 335 4.77 -27.57 26.05
N GLU A 336 5.20 -27.64 24.79
CA GLU A 336 6.16 -28.67 24.36
C GLU A 336 7.54 -28.47 25.04
N LYS A 337 8.31 -29.57 25.14
CA LYS A 337 9.66 -29.56 25.76
C LYS A 337 10.60 -28.61 25.00
N ALA A 338 11.21 -27.70 25.77
CA ALA A 338 12.23 -26.73 25.40
C ALA A 338 13.11 -27.09 24.18
N THR A 339 12.78 -26.48 23.04
CA THR A 339 13.75 -26.08 22.02
C THR A 339 13.65 -24.56 21.85
N SER A 340 14.41 -23.88 22.71
CA SER A 340 14.87 -22.47 22.60
C SER A 340 13.89 -21.30 22.44
N ARG A 341 12.56 -21.48 22.42
CA ARG A 341 11.62 -20.34 22.38
C ARG A 341 10.95 -20.07 23.73
N ASP A 342 11.20 -18.89 24.25
CA ASP A 342 10.44 -18.29 25.36
C ASP A 342 9.07 -17.84 24.81
N PHE A 343 8.00 -18.52 25.23
CA PHE A 343 6.63 -18.20 24.79
C PHE A 343 5.91 -17.23 25.72
N THR A 344 6.59 -16.71 26.74
CA THR A 344 6.02 -15.85 27.77
C THR A 344 5.30 -14.64 27.17
N GLU A 345 5.90 -13.93 26.21
CA GLU A 345 5.30 -12.75 25.58
C GLU A 345 4.03 -13.08 24.79
N THR A 346 4.03 -14.19 24.05
CA THR A 346 2.82 -14.65 23.33
C THR A 346 1.68 -14.95 24.29
N ILE A 347 1.99 -15.62 25.41
CA ILE A 347 1.00 -15.97 26.44
C ILE A 347 0.49 -14.71 27.14
N LYS A 348 1.35 -13.73 27.42
CA LYS A 348 0.95 -12.41 27.94
C LYS A 348 -0.08 -11.74 27.04
N ILE A 349 0.22 -11.63 25.74
CA ILE A 349 -0.70 -11.03 24.77
C ILE A 349 -2.03 -11.78 24.72
N LEU A 350 -2.00 -13.12 24.64
CA LEU A 350 -3.22 -13.94 24.59
C LEU A 350 -4.03 -13.87 25.89
N ALA A 351 -3.37 -13.86 27.05
CA ALA A 351 -4.01 -13.70 28.34
C ALA A 351 -4.70 -12.33 28.40
N GLY A 352 -4.03 -11.24 28.00
CA GLY A 352 -4.61 -9.91 27.94
C GLY A 352 -5.86 -9.80 27.04
N MET A 353 -6.05 -10.74 26.11
CA MET A 353 -7.21 -10.81 25.22
C MET A 353 -8.25 -11.86 25.64
N ALA A 354 -8.07 -12.57 26.75
CA ALA A 354 -8.97 -13.61 27.22
C ALA A 354 -10.01 -13.09 28.22
N LEU A 355 -11.22 -13.65 28.16
CA LEU A 355 -12.28 -13.43 29.16
C LEU A 355 -11.84 -13.94 30.54
N PHE A 356 -11.22 -15.12 30.55
CA PHE A 356 -10.53 -15.73 31.70
C PHE A 356 -9.56 -16.80 31.21
N VAL A 357 -8.66 -17.23 32.10
CA VAL A 357 -7.66 -18.26 31.84
C VAL A 357 -7.96 -19.49 32.68
N ILE A 358 -8.04 -20.67 32.09
CA ILE A 358 -8.01 -21.96 32.81
C ILE A 358 -6.57 -22.43 32.82
N VAL A 359 -6.04 -22.70 34.01
CA VAL A 359 -4.65 -23.14 34.15
C VAL A 359 -4.61 -24.52 34.78
N ASP A 360 -4.17 -25.48 33.97
CA ASP A 360 -3.85 -26.81 34.42
C ASP A 360 -2.50 -26.82 35.13
N MET A 361 -2.55 -27.00 36.45
CA MET A 361 -1.38 -27.06 37.31
C MET A 361 -1.00 -28.49 37.70
N THR A 362 -1.60 -29.51 37.06
CA THR A 362 -1.20 -30.90 37.30
C THR A 362 0.26 -31.08 36.88
N SER A 363 1.10 -31.53 37.82
CA SER A 363 2.56 -31.59 37.85
C SER A 363 3.25 -30.27 38.19
N PRO A 364 4.23 -30.24 39.13
CA PRO A 364 4.96 -29.02 39.51
C PRO A 364 5.83 -28.41 38.39
N LYS A 365 5.92 -29.07 37.22
CA LYS A 365 6.55 -28.55 36.00
C LYS A 365 5.57 -27.82 35.08
N SER A 366 4.28 -27.82 35.40
CA SER A 366 3.23 -27.27 34.55
C SER A 366 2.94 -25.82 34.95
N SER A 367 3.32 -24.90 34.07
CA SER A 367 2.89 -23.49 34.05
C SER A 367 3.39 -22.50 35.14
N PRO A 368 4.45 -22.74 35.94
CA PRO A 368 4.83 -21.81 37.02
C PRO A 368 5.41 -20.48 36.50
N LEU A 369 6.20 -20.49 35.43
CA LEU A 369 6.83 -19.29 34.87
C LEU A 369 5.80 -18.39 34.20
N GLU A 370 4.85 -19.00 33.49
CA GLU A 370 3.79 -18.34 32.75
C GLU A 370 2.79 -17.67 33.70
N LEU A 371 2.39 -18.36 34.77
CA LEU A 371 1.57 -17.77 35.83
C LEU A 371 2.28 -16.58 36.50
N GLN A 372 3.57 -16.73 36.82
CA GLN A 372 4.35 -15.64 37.41
C GLN A 372 4.53 -14.45 36.47
N ALA A 373 4.60 -14.69 35.16
CA ALA A 373 4.74 -13.64 34.18
C ALA A 373 3.42 -12.95 33.81
N THR A 374 2.29 -13.66 33.84
CA THR A 374 1.00 -13.14 33.34
C THR A 374 0.09 -12.60 34.42
N VAL A 375 0.04 -13.25 35.59
CA VAL A 375 -0.84 -12.84 36.69
C VAL A 375 -0.58 -11.39 37.15
N PRO A 376 0.67 -10.91 37.28
CA PRO A 376 0.91 -9.52 37.71
C PRO A 376 0.45 -8.47 36.71
N ASP A 377 0.53 -8.78 35.41
CA ASP A 377 0.35 -7.82 34.32
C ASP A 377 -1.13 -7.69 33.89
N TYR A 378 -1.97 -8.69 34.18
CA TYR A 378 -3.36 -8.73 33.71
C TYR A 378 -4.36 -8.99 34.82
N THR A 379 -5.27 -8.04 35.02
CA THR A 379 -6.44 -8.17 35.91
C THR A 379 -7.58 -8.93 35.22
N ILE A 380 -7.40 -10.23 35.01
CA ILE A 380 -8.43 -11.15 34.49
C ILE A 380 -8.52 -12.38 35.39
N PRO A 381 -9.65 -13.11 35.42
CA PRO A 381 -9.75 -14.30 36.27
C PRO A 381 -8.81 -15.42 35.79
N PHE A 382 -8.01 -15.96 36.72
CA PHE A 382 -7.26 -17.19 36.52
C PHE A 382 -7.93 -18.31 37.31
N VAL A 383 -8.30 -19.39 36.62
CA VAL A 383 -9.01 -20.56 37.16
C VAL A 383 -8.05 -21.75 37.21
N PRO A 384 -7.33 -21.96 38.32
CA PRO A 384 -6.47 -23.11 38.50
C PRO A 384 -7.29 -24.41 38.65
N ILE A 385 -6.89 -25.44 37.91
CA ILE A 385 -7.37 -26.82 38.09
C ILE A 385 -6.19 -27.72 38.46
N ILE A 386 -6.44 -28.72 39.29
CA ILE A 386 -5.42 -29.68 39.74
C ILE A 386 -6.04 -31.07 39.94
N GLN A 387 -5.28 -32.10 39.60
CA GLN A 387 -5.72 -33.48 39.78
C GLN A 387 -5.55 -33.90 41.25
N ASP A 388 -6.49 -34.68 41.77
CA ASP A 388 -6.42 -35.20 43.13
C ASP A 388 -5.07 -35.91 43.39
N ASN A 389 -4.53 -35.69 44.60
CA ASN A 389 -3.21 -36.16 45.08
C ASN A 389 -1.99 -35.38 44.56
N GLU A 390 -2.19 -34.30 43.82
CA GLU A 390 -1.12 -33.37 43.49
C GLU A 390 -1.21 -32.08 44.28
N MET A 391 -0.06 -31.39 44.44
CA MET A 391 0.02 -30.10 45.11
C MET A 391 0.44 -29.01 44.12
N PRO A 392 -0.11 -27.79 44.26
CA PRO A 392 0.39 -26.63 43.52
C PRO A 392 1.87 -26.39 43.79
N PHE A 393 2.56 -25.71 42.88
CA PHE A 393 3.94 -25.29 43.11
C PHE A 393 4.03 -24.32 44.31
N SER A 394 5.18 -24.29 44.97
CA SER A 394 5.36 -23.62 46.28
C SER A 394 4.98 -22.14 46.29
N MET A 395 5.29 -21.40 45.21
CA MET A 395 4.99 -19.96 45.09
C MET A 395 3.55 -19.66 44.66
N PHE A 396 2.71 -20.67 44.44
CA PHE A 396 1.32 -20.44 44.01
C PHE A 396 0.47 -19.81 45.13
N ALA A 397 0.77 -20.13 46.38
CA ALA A 397 0.11 -19.52 47.54
C ALA A 397 0.31 -18.00 47.56
N ASP A 398 1.50 -17.52 47.17
CA ASP A 398 1.81 -16.09 47.08
C ASP A 398 0.99 -15.40 45.99
N LEU A 399 0.75 -16.08 44.86
CA LEU A 399 -0.07 -15.54 43.77
C LEU A 399 -1.54 -15.36 44.21
N ILE A 400 -2.11 -16.35 44.89
CA ILE A 400 -3.48 -16.26 45.44
C ILE A 400 -3.58 -15.14 46.48
N GLY A 401 -2.58 -15.05 47.38
CA GLY A 401 -2.59 -14.06 48.46
C GLY A 401 -2.44 -12.62 47.96
N LYS A 402 -1.66 -12.43 46.89
CA LYS A 402 -1.34 -11.10 46.36
C LYS A 402 -2.33 -10.61 45.30
N TYR A 403 -2.90 -11.50 44.50
CA TYR A 403 -3.73 -11.14 43.35
C TYR A 403 -5.12 -11.74 43.48
N ASP A 404 -6.10 -10.89 43.79
CA ASP A 404 -7.48 -11.33 44.07
C ASP A 404 -8.20 -11.94 42.86
N TRP A 405 -7.65 -11.76 41.66
CA TRP A 405 -8.14 -12.31 40.39
C TRP A 405 -7.65 -13.73 40.11
N VAL A 406 -6.81 -14.30 40.97
CA VAL A 406 -6.46 -15.73 40.96
C VAL A 406 -7.44 -16.48 41.87
N LEU A 407 -8.22 -17.39 41.30
CA LEU A 407 -9.22 -18.18 42.03
C LEU A 407 -8.57 -19.33 42.82
N GLN A 408 -9.32 -19.90 43.76
CA GLN A 408 -8.88 -21.08 44.50
C GLN A 408 -8.79 -22.32 43.59
N PRO A 409 -7.78 -23.20 43.74
CA PRO A 409 -7.64 -24.45 42.98
C PRO A 409 -8.88 -25.31 43.03
N ILE A 410 -9.27 -25.83 41.87
CA ILE A 410 -10.35 -26.80 41.74
C ILE A 410 -9.71 -28.18 41.58
N SER A 411 -9.89 -29.02 42.60
CA SER A 411 -9.43 -30.41 42.59
C SER A 411 -10.40 -31.29 41.80
N TYR A 412 -9.90 -32.25 41.03
CA TYR A 412 -10.73 -33.24 40.34
C TYR A 412 -10.09 -34.63 40.30
N LYS A 413 -10.93 -35.67 40.34
CA LYS A 413 -10.51 -37.08 40.39
C LYS A 413 -10.33 -37.71 39.02
N SER A 414 -11.22 -37.36 38.10
CA SER A 414 -11.28 -37.89 36.74
C SER A 414 -11.84 -36.84 35.78
N VAL A 415 -11.67 -37.08 34.47
CA VAL A 415 -12.23 -36.24 33.41
C VAL A 415 -13.75 -36.08 33.56
N ASP A 416 -14.46 -37.14 33.99
CA ASP A 416 -15.91 -37.07 34.20
C ASP A 416 -16.29 -36.14 35.35
N THR A 417 -15.55 -36.19 36.47
CA THR A 417 -15.78 -35.26 37.59
C THR A 417 -15.51 -33.82 37.19
N LEU A 418 -14.53 -33.58 36.31
CA LEU A 418 -14.22 -32.26 35.77
C LEU A 418 -15.35 -31.76 34.85
N LYS A 419 -15.93 -32.64 34.02
CA LYS A 419 -17.10 -32.30 33.17
C LYS A 419 -18.30 -31.86 34.00
N THR A 420 -18.61 -32.60 35.08
CA THR A 420 -19.72 -32.26 35.98
C THR A 420 -19.46 -30.95 36.73
N ALA A 421 -18.21 -30.72 37.16
CA ALA A 421 -17.83 -29.51 37.88
C ALA A 421 -17.70 -28.25 37.02
N PHE A 422 -17.60 -28.39 35.69
CA PHE A 422 -17.23 -27.28 34.79
C PHE A 422 -18.17 -26.07 34.92
N ASN A 423 -19.49 -26.29 34.88
CA ASN A 423 -20.45 -25.19 34.82
C ASN A 423 -20.41 -24.34 36.10
N ASP A 424 -20.38 -24.99 37.26
CA ASP A 424 -20.52 -24.30 38.54
C ASP A 424 -19.17 -23.81 39.08
N LEU A 425 -18.15 -24.68 39.04
CA LEU A 425 -16.87 -24.41 39.69
C LEU A 425 -15.89 -23.67 38.79
N ILE A 426 -15.89 -23.93 37.48
CA ILE A 426 -14.96 -23.29 36.53
C ILE A 426 -15.64 -22.06 35.93
N LEU A 427 -16.67 -22.27 35.12
CA LEU A 427 -17.30 -21.22 34.32
C LEU A 427 -18.02 -20.19 35.18
N GLY A 428 -18.87 -20.64 36.12
CA GLY A 428 -19.65 -19.75 36.99
C GLY A 428 -18.76 -18.81 37.82
N ARG A 429 -17.73 -19.37 38.46
CA ARG A 429 -16.76 -18.59 39.25
C ARG A 429 -15.96 -17.62 38.39
N ALA A 430 -15.50 -18.06 37.22
CA ALA A 430 -14.73 -17.20 36.32
C ALA A 430 -15.55 -16.00 35.84
N ILE A 431 -16.79 -16.22 35.37
CA ILE A 431 -17.68 -15.15 34.91
C ILE A 431 -18.05 -14.21 36.05
N GLN A 432 -18.34 -14.74 37.24
CA GLN A 432 -18.64 -13.92 38.40
C GLN A 432 -17.44 -13.01 38.74
N LYS A 433 -16.23 -13.57 38.76
CA LYS A 433 -15.01 -12.81 39.04
C LYS A 433 -14.73 -11.77 37.96
N HIS A 434 -14.93 -12.11 36.68
CA HIS A 434 -14.79 -11.18 35.57
C HIS A 434 -15.72 -9.97 35.74
N LYS A 435 -17.00 -10.21 36.03
CA LYS A 435 -17.99 -9.13 36.28
C LYS A 435 -17.59 -8.26 37.47
N GLU A 436 -17.10 -8.86 38.54
CA GLU A 436 -16.61 -8.13 39.72
C GLU A 436 -15.44 -7.20 39.36
N ILE A 437 -14.46 -7.68 38.58
CA ILE A 437 -13.31 -6.89 38.12
C ILE A 437 -13.77 -5.72 37.22
N GLN A 438 -14.68 -5.97 36.28
CA GLN A 438 -15.19 -4.93 35.38
C GLN A 438 -15.93 -3.82 36.15
N LEU A 439 -16.79 -4.19 37.10
CA LEU A 439 -17.50 -3.24 37.95
C LEU A 439 -16.55 -2.34 38.76
N ARG A 440 -15.44 -2.90 39.27
CA ARG A 440 -14.41 -2.10 39.96
C ARG A 440 -13.74 -1.12 39.01
N ARG A 441 -13.38 -1.55 37.80
CA ARG A 441 -12.78 -0.66 36.79
C ARG A 441 -13.70 0.51 36.46
N THR A 442 -14.99 0.27 36.20
CA THR A 442 -15.96 1.33 35.89
C THR A 442 -16.10 2.34 37.04
N LYS A 443 -16.18 1.88 38.29
CA LYS A 443 -16.25 2.77 39.48
C LYS A 443 -15.00 3.63 39.66
N VAL A 444 -13.81 3.08 39.37
CA VAL A 444 -12.55 3.82 39.42
C VAL A 444 -12.58 4.96 38.39
N TYR A 445 -13.01 4.70 37.15
CA TYR A 445 -13.14 5.74 36.13
C TYR A 445 -14.19 6.81 36.47
N GLU A 446 -15.26 6.47 37.20
CA GLU A 446 -16.23 7.45 37.70
C GLU A 446 -15.65 8.36 38.80
N THR A 447 -14.83 7.82 39.71
CA THR A 447 -14.13 8.64 40.73
C THR A 447 -13.04 9.53 40.14
N PHE A 448 -12.41 9.13 39.02
CA PHE A 448 -11.46 9.97 38.28
C PHE A 448 -12.13 10.88 37.23
N SER A 449 -13.46 10.90 37.14
CA SER A 449 -14.17 11.76 36.19
C SER A 449 -14.11 13.22 36.63
N ALA A 450 -13.53 14.06 35.75
CA ALA A 450 -13.51 15.53 35.64
C ALA A 450 -13.43 16.42 36.90
N ASP A 451 -14.24 16.20 37.93
CA ASP A 451 -14.40 17.06 39.10
C ASP A 451 -13.17 17.06 40.04
N GLU A 452 -12.45 15.94 40.16
CA GLU A 452 -11.19 15.89 40.92
C GLU A 452 -10.00 16.53 40.17
N TYR A 453 -10.00 16.45 38.83
CA TYR A 453 -8.99 17.13 38.01
C TYR A 453 -9.18 18.66 38.01
N LEU A 454 -10.43 19.13 38.07
CA LEU A 454 -10.75 20.54 38.27
C LEU A 454 -10.44 21.03 39.69
N LYS A 455 -10.60 20.20 40.73
CA LYS A 455 -10.23 20.59 42.10
C LYS A 455 -8.71 20.64 42.33
N LYS A 456 -7.93 19.67 41.81
CA LYS A 456 -6.45 19.69 41.95
C LYS A 456 -5.74 20.76 41.11
N SER A 457 -6.40 21.33 40.10
CA SER A 457 -5.84 22.42 39.29
C SER A 457 -6.20 23.82 39.81
N ILE A 458 -7.15 23.94 40.74
CA ILE A 458 -7.56 25.22 41.34
C ILE A 458 -6.79 25.50 42.66
N ASP A 459 -6.25 24.50 43.34
CA ASP A 459 -5.49 24.69 44.59
C ASP A 459 -3.96 24.91 44.38
N ASN A 460 -3.49 25.01 43.14
CA ASN A 460 -2.06 25.16 42.82
C ASN A 460 -1.72 26.28 41.82
N TYR A 461 -2.63 27.26 41.61
CA TYR A 461 -2.33 28.50 40.87
C TYR A 461 -3.01 29.72 41.48
#